data_AF-A0A8T1XJL9-F1
#
_entry.id   AF-A0A8T1XJL9-F1
#
_cell.length_a   1.000
_cell.length_b   1.000
_cell.length_c   1.000
_cell.angle_alpha   90.00
_cell.angle_beta   90.00
_cell.angle_gamma   90.00
#
_symmetry.space_group_name_H-M   'P 1'
#
loop_
_entity.id
_entity.type
_entity.pdbx_description
1 polymer ?
#
loop_
_entity_poly.entity_id
_entity_poly.type
_entity_poly.pdbx_seq_one_letter_code
_entity_poly.pdbx_strand_id
1 'polypeptide(L)'
;MANLPPSLSMKSVALSGASSSSSNDRKLLSAEQLILDLSNPELRENALHELSKKREIFQDLAPLLWHSVGTIPALLQEIISVYPVLSPPTMTPAQSNRVCNALALLQCVASHTDTRMLFLK
;
A
#
# COMPACT_ATOMS: atom_id res chain seq x y z
N MET A 1 49.24 -18.80 -51.43
CA MET A 1 48.29 -19.45 -50.50
C MET A 1 48.83 -19.29 -49.08
N ALA A 2 48.34 -18.30 -48.34
CA ALA A 2 48.62 -18.11 -46.91
C ALA A 2 47.31 -17.66 -46.24
N ASN A 3 46.92 -18.40 -45.19
CA ASN A 3 45.65 -18.35 -44.48
C ASN A 3 45.46 -17.04 -43.69
N LEU A 4 44.27 -16.43 -43.77
CA LEU A 4 43.80 -15.35 -42.90
C LEU A 4 43.32 -15.91 -41.54
N PRO A 5 43.41 -15.14 -40.44
CA PRO A 5 42.85 -15.54 -39.15
C PRO A 5 41.31 -15.37 -39.11
N PRO A 6 40.58 -16.15 -38.29
CA PRO A 6 39.13 -16.00 -38.17
C PRO A 6 38.75 -14.81 -37.29
N SER A 7 37.67 -14.15 -37.70
CA SER A 7 37.03 -13.01 -37.03
C SER A 7 36.53 -13.36 -35.62
N LEU A 8 36.83 -12.49 -34.65
CA LEU A 8 36.31 -12.54 -33.29
C LEU A 8 34.81 -12.17 -33.30
N SER A 9 33.95 -13.18 -33.18
CA SER A 9 32.51 -13.01 -33.03
C SER A 9 32.18 -12.46 -31.63
N MET A 10 31.79 -11.19 -31.57
CA MET A 10 31.24 -10.56 -30.37
C MET A 10 29.90 -11.22 -30.01
N LYS A 11 29.90 -12.10 -29.02
CA LYS A 11 28.67 -12.54 -28.35
C LYS A 11 28.18 -11.38 -27.49
N SER A 12 27.14 -10.69 -27.97
CA SER A 12 26.35 -9.75 -27.18
C SER A 12 25.86 -10.47 -25.92
N VAL A 13 26.43 -10.11 -24.78
CA VAL A 13 25.86 -10.44 -23.48
C VAL A 13 24.56 -9.64 -23.39
N ALA A 14 23.43 -10.29 -23.61
CA ALA A 14 22.14 -9.70 -23.28
C ALA A 14 22.13 -9.44 -21.77
N LEU A 15 22.11 -8.17 -21.36
CA LEU A 15 21.77 -7.76 -20.00
C LEU A 15 20.30 -8.11 -19.73
N SER A 16 20.04 -9.36 -19.38
CA SER A 16 18.80 -9.75 -18.71
C SER A 16 18.94 -9.43 -17.22
N GLY A 17 18.59 -8.21 -16.82
CA GLY A 17 18.70 -7.80 -15.41
C GLY A 17 17.84 -6.62 -14.94
N ALA A 18 16.92 -6.07 -15.75
CA ALA A 18 16.23 -4.81 -15.41
C ALA A 18 14.69 -4.90 -15.26
N SER A 19 14.09 -6.09 -15.25
CA SER A 19 12.63 -6.24 -15.25
C SER A 19 11.97 -6.25 -13.85
N SER A 20 12.72 -6.49 -12.77
CA SER A 20 12.16 -6.59 -11.42
C SER A 20 11.94 -5.24 -10.72
N SER A 21 12.81 -4.24 -10.96
CA SER A 21 12.70 -2.91 -10.33
C SER A 21 11.45 -2.16 -10.76
N SER A 22 11.22 -2.04 -12.07
CA SER A 22 10.10 -1.28 -12.65
C SER A 22 8.70 -1.73 -12.23
N SER A 23 8.54 -2.96 -11.77
CA SER A 23 7.24 -3.49 -11.32
C SER A 23 6.96 -3.15 -9.87
N ASN A 24 8.00 -3.09 -9.03
CA ASN A 24 7.88 -2.67 -7.63
C ASN A 24 7.70 -1.15 -7.54
N ASP A 25 8.42 -0.38 -8.36
CA ASP A 25 8.28 1.08 -8.43
C ASP A 25 6.85 1.48 -8.81
N ARG A 26 6.23 0.78 -9.78
CA ARG A 26 4.83 1.03 -10.18
C ARG A 26 3.83 0.67 -9.07
N LYS A 27 4.08 -0.38 -8.29
CA LYS A 27 3.23 -0.74 -7.14
C LYS A 27 3.34 0.29 -6.03
N LEU A 28 4.55 0.80 -5.79
CA LEU A 28 4.83 1.81 -4.77
C LEU A 28 4.15 3.14 -5.13
N LEU A 29 4.33 3.64 -6.36
CA LEU A 29 3.63 4.84 -6.85
C LEU A 29 2.11 4.70 -6.78
N SER A 30 1.58 3.50 -7.05
CA SER A 30 0.15 3.23 -6.89
C SER A 30 -0.30 3.25 -5.42
N ALA A 31 0.53 2.79 -4.49
CA ALA A 31 0.20 2.80 -3.06
C ALA A 31 0.26 4.22 -2.48
N GLU A 32 1.27 5.01 -2.86
CA GLU A 32 1.41 6.41 -2.45
C GLU A 32 0.21 7.25 -2.89
N GLN A 33 -0.24 7.10 -4.15
CA GLN A 33 -1.44 7.79 -4.62
C GLN A 33 -2.68 7.41 -3.81
N LEU A 34 -2.89 6.12 -3.53
CA LEU A 34 -4.01 5.67 -2.72
C LEU A 34 -3.93 6.19 -1.28
N ILE A 35 -2.73 6.33 -0.72
CA ILE A 35 -2.53 6.94 0.61
C ILE A 35 -2.92 8.42 0.57
N LEU A 36 -2.54 9.16 -0.47
CA LEU A 36 -2.97 10.55 -0.65
C LEU A 36 -4.49 10.65 -0.76
N ASP A 37 -5.11 9.74 -1.51
CA ASP A 37 -6.56 9.68 -1.71
C ASP A 37 -7.33 9.44 -0.39
N LEU A 38 -6.72 8.85 0.65
CA LEU A 38 -7.34 8.73 1.98
C LEU A 38 -7.66 10.10 2.60
N SER A 39 -6.93 11.15 2.23
CA SER A 39 -7.18 12.51 2.72
C SER A 39 -8.46 13.11 2.10
N ASN A 40 -8.82 12.70 0.89
CA ASN A 40 -10.02 13.19 0.20
C ASN A 40 -11.24 12.32 0.55
N PRO A 41 -12.28 12.86 1.24
CA PRO A 41 -13.47 12.09 1.62
C PRO A 41 -14.18 11.37 0.46
N GLU A 42 -14.14 11.92 -0.76
CA GLU A 42 -14.80 11.35 -1.94
C GLU A 42 -14.06 10.13 -2.49
N LEU A 43 -12.74 10.09 -2.33
CA LEU A 43 -11.88 9.00 -2.84
C LEU A 43 -11.55 7.96 -1.76
N ARG A 44 -11.69 8.36 -0.49
CA ARG A 44 -11.23 7.58 0.68
C ARG A 44 -11.81 6.17 0.72
N GLU A 45 -13.08 5.98 0.39
CA GLU A 45 -13.70 4.65 0.45
C GLU A 45 -13.04 3.66 -0.51
N ASN A 46 -12.79 4.09 -1.75
CA ASN A 46 -12.08 3.29 -2.73
C ASN A 46 -10.63 3.06 -2.29
N ALA A 47 -9.96 4.09 -1.79
CA ALA A 47 -8.59 3.99 -1.29
C ALA A 47 -8.46 2.97 -0.14
N LEU A 48 -9.35 3.02 0.84
CA LEU A 48 -9.42 2.04 1.94
C LEU A 48 -9.56 0.61 1.41
N HIS A 49 -10.47 0.40 0.46
CA HIS A 49 -10.71 -0.91 -0.14
C HIS A 49 -9.49 -1.43 -0.91
N GLU A 50 -8.84 -0.59 -1.72
CA GLU A 50 -7.66 -1.00 -2.50
C GLU A 50 -6.44 -1.24 -1.61
N LEU A 51 -6.21 -0.41 -0.61
CA LEU A 51 -5.08 -0.56 0.31
C LEU A 51 -5.26 -1.79 1.22
N SER A 52 -6.48 -2.09 1.68
CA SER A 52 -6.73 -3.25 2.54
C SER A 52 -6.41 -4.58 1.84
N LYS A 53 -6.60 -4.66 0.51
CA LYS A 53 -6.19 -5.80 -0.31
C LYS A 53 -4.68 -5.92 -0.50
N LYS A 54 -3.96 -4.80 -0.45
CA LYS A 54 -2.51 -4.74 -0.69
C LYS A 54 -1.68 -5.04 0.56
N ARG A 55 -2.30 -5.07 1.75
CA ARG A 55 -1.63 -5.23 3.06
C ARG A 55 -0.73 -6.47 3.19
N GLU A 56 -1.02 -7.56 2.48
CA GLU A 56 -0.26 -8.82 2.59
C GLU A 56 0.87 -8.89 1.56
N ILE A 57 0.75 -8.13 0.47
CA ILE A 57 1.65 -8.20 -0.68
C ILE A 57 2.71 -7.10 -0.61
N PHE A 58 2.41 -5.99 0.07
CA PHE A 58 3.29 -4.84 0.17
C PHE A 58 3.83 -4.68 1.59
N GLN A 59 5.02 -5.22 1.83
CA GLN A 59 5.64 -5.27 3.17
C GLN A 59 5.87 -3.87 3.76
N ASP A 60 6.23 -2.90 2.92
CA ASP A 60 6.49 -1.51 3.36
C ASP A 60 5.23 -0.66 3.51
N LEU A 61 4.04 -1.25 3.40
CA LEU A 61 2.78 -0.50 3.51
C LEU A 61 2.62 0.15 4.89
N ALA A 62 2.95 -0.58 5.97
CA ALA A 62 2.75 -0.08 7.32
C ALA A 62 3.59 1.18 7.63
N PRO A 63 4.92 1.20 7.36
CA PRO A 63 5.71 2.43 7.46
C PRO A 63 5.17 3.58 6.61
N LEU A 64 4.72 3.33 5.38
CA LEU A 64 4.15 4.36 4.51
C LEU A 64 2.86 4.95 5.08
N LEU A 65 1.95 4.11 5.58
CA LEU A 65 0.72 4.56 6.25
C LEU A 65 1.03 5.39 7.51
N TRP A 66 2.03 4.97 8.28
CA TRP A 66 2.36 5.63 9.54
C TRP A 66 3.02 6.99 9.36
N HIS A 67 3.97 7.08 8.43
CA HIS A 67 4.77 8.30 8.22
C HIS A 67 4.12 9.29 7.26
N SER A 68 3.08 8.89 6.52
CA SER A 68 2.29 9.81 5.69
C SER A 68 1.41 10.73 6.55
N VAL A 69 1.55 12.03 6.34
CA VAL A 69 0.82 13.07 7.08
C VAL A 69 -0.69 12.90 6.89
N GLY A 70 -1.45 12.94 7.98
CA GLY A 70 -2.92 12.88 7.95
C GLY A 70 -3.51 11.49 7.75
N THR A 71 -2.70 10.48 7.42
CA THR A 71 -3.19 9.11 7.14
C THR A 71 -3.78 8.44 8.38
N ILE A 72 -3.02 8.36 9.49
CA ILE A 72 -3.52 7.76 10.74
C ILE A 72 -4.77 8.50 11.28
N PRO A 73 -4.80 9.85 11.34
CA PRO A 73 -6.01 10.59 11.66
C PRO A 73 -7.20 10.27 10.75
N ALA A 74 -7.00 10.13 9.43
CA ALA A 74 -8.06 9.77 8.50
C ALA A 74 -8.62 8.36 8.80
N LEU A 75 -7.77 7.38 9.11
CA LEU A 75 -8.21 6.04 9.52
C LEU A 75 -8.99 6.07 10.84
N LEU A 76 -8.54 6.85 11.83
CA LEU A 76 -9.26 7.04 13.09
C LEU A 76 -10.61 7.71 12.89
N GLN A 77 -10.68 8.67 11.96
CA GLN A 77 -11.92 9.37 11.63
C GLN A 77 -12.99 8.41 11.07
N GLU A 78 -12.59 7.36 10.35
CA GLU A 78 -13.49 6.30 9.86
C GLU A 78 -14.05 5.43 10.98
N ILE A 79 -13.32 5.27 12.10
CA ILE A 79 -13.83 4.58 13.29
C ILE A 79 -14.79 5.50 14.07
N ILE A 80 -14.42 6.77 14.24
CA ILE A 80 -15.24 7.73 14.98
C ILE A 80 -16.57 7.97 14.26
N SER A 81 -16.58 7.95 12.92
CA SER A 81 -17.79 8.21 12.12
C SER A 81 -18.89 7.17 12.31
N VAL A 82 -18.57 5.95 12.76
CA VAL A 82 -19.58 4.91 13.01
C VAL A 82 -20.21 4.97 14.40
N TYR A 83 -19.63 5.70 15.36
CA TYR A 83 -20.14 5.76 16.73
C TYR A 83 -21.62 6.18 16.84
N PRO A 84 -22.12 7.18 16.07
CA PRO A 84 -23.54 7.56 16.12
C PRO A 84 -24.52 6.46 15.69
N VAL A 85 -24.07 5.45 14.93
CA VAL A 85 -24.92 4.34 14.43
C VAL A 85 -24.70 3.03 15.18
N LEU A 86 -23.91 3.05 16.26
CA LEU A 86 -23.78 1.92 17.19
C LEU A 86 -24.92 1.90 18.22
N SER A 87 -25.48 3.07 18.55
CA SER A 87 -26.61 3.19 19.47
C SER A 87 -27.57 4.32 19.04
N PRO A 88 -28.79 4.01 18.56
CA PRO A 88 -29.29 2.65 18.31
C PRO A 88 -28.50 1.94 17.19
N PRO A 89 -28.47 0.60 17.16
CA PRO A 89 -27.68 -0.17 16.20
C PRO A 89 -28.29 -0.12 14.79
N THR A 90 -27.97 0.94 14.05
CA THR A 90 -28.51 1.23 12.71
C THR A 90 -27.43 1.17 11.62
N MET A 91 -26.24 0.67 11.96
CA MET A 91 -25.13 0.52 11.04
C MET A 91 -25.49 -0.38 9.85
N THR A 92 -25.27 0.13 8.65
CA THR A 92 -25.47 -0.61 7.40
C THR A 92 -24.27 -1.54 7.09
N PRO A 93 -24.47 -2.59 6.27
CA PRO A 93 -23.36 -3.42 5.80
C PRO A 93 -22.25 -2.63 5.08
N ALA A 94 -22.61 -1.60 4.30
CA ALA A 94 -21.65 -0.75 3.61
C ALA A 94 -20.77 0.03 4.60
N GLN A 95 -21.37 0.65 5.62
CA GLN A 95 -20.63 1.34 6.69
C GLN A 95 -19.72 0.38 7.45
N SER A 96 -20.22 -0.82 7.77
CA SER A 96 -19.42 -1.87 8.43
C SER A 96 -18.21 -2.27 7.58
N ASN A 97 -18.41 -2.52 6.29
CA ASN A 97 -17.31 -2.91 5.40
C ASN A 97 -16.25 -1.81 5.28
N ARG A 98 -16.69 -0.55 5.19
CA ARG A 98 -15.82 0.61 5.11
C ARG A 98 -14.95 0.76 6.36
N VAL A 99 -15.54 0.73 7.57
CA VAL A 99 -14.76 0.81 8.81
C VAL A 99 -13.87 -0.43 9.02
N CYS A 100 -14.30 -1.62 8.60
CA CYS A 100 -13.47 -2.83 8.63
C CYS A 100 -12.22 -2.70 7.75
N ASN A 101 -12.31 -2.05 6.59
CA ASN A 101 -11.12 -1.77 5.77
C ASN A 101 -10.15 -0.84 6.50
N ALA A 102 -10.63 0.19 7.19
CA ALA A 102 -9.79 1.07 8.01
C ALA A 102 -9.13 0.30 9.19
N LEU A 103 -9.90 -0.54 9.89
CA LEU A 103 -9.39 -1.40 10.96
C LEU A 103 -8.33 -2.39 10.45
N ALA A 104 -8.51 -2.94 9.25
CA ALA A 104 -7.51 -3.81 8.62
C ALA A 104 -6.17 -3.10 8.36
N LEU A 105 -6.21 -1.83 7.98
CA LEU A 105 -5.00 -1.02 7.80
C LEU A 105 -4.34 -0.67 9.13
N LEU A 106 -5.13 -0.36 10.17
CA LEU A 106 -4.59 -0.15 11.53
C LEU A 106 -3.99 -1.44 12.10
N GLN A 107 -4.60 -2.60 11.82
CA GLN A 107 -4.02 -3.90 12.17
C GLN A 107 -2.69 -4.13 11.44
N CYS A 108 -2.59 -3.77 10.16
CA CYS A 108 -1.34 -3.84 9.40
C CYS A 108 -0.23 -3.03 10.10
N VAL A 109 -0.52 -1.77 10.43
CA VAL A 109 0.38 -0.88 11.18
C VAL A 109 0.76 -1.45 12.55
N ALA A 110 -0.20 -1.98 13.30
CA ALA A 110 0.05 -2.57 14.62
C ALA A 110 0.86 -3.87 14.58
N SER A 111 0.81 -4.61 13.46
CA SER A 111 1.50 -5.88 13.28
C SER A 111 2.95 -5.75 12.80
N HIS A 112 3.29 -4.63 12.15
CA HIS A 112 4.61 -4.42 11.55
C HIS A 112 5.66 -4.02 12.60
N THR A 113 6.87 -4.57 12.50
CA THR A 113 7.94 -4.39 13.49
C THR A 113 8.31 -2.94 13.73
N ASP A 114 8.32 -2.14 12.67
CA ASP A 114 8.84 -0.77 12.69
C ASP A 114 7.81 0.23 13.24
N THR A 115 6.51 -0.07 13.07
CA THR A 115 5.43 0.83 13.45
C THR A 115 4.69 0.38 14.70
N ARG A 116 4.75 -0.90 15.10
CA ARG A 116 4.05 -1.44 16.27
C ARG A 116 4.33 -0.64 17.55
N MET A 117 5.60 -0.33 17.83
CA MET A 117 5.95 0.43 19.04
C MET A 117 5.57 1.90 18.96
N LEU A 118 5.38 2.44 17.76
CA LEU A 118 4.88 3.80 17.56
C LEU A 118 3.35 3.83 17.72
N PHE A 119 2.66 2.80 17.24
CA PHE A 119 1.21 2.62 17.37
C PHE A 119 0.73 2.48 18.82
N LEU A 120 1.54 1.86 19.69
CA LEU A 120 1.18 1.61 21.09
C LEU A 120 1.48 2.77 22.05
N LYS A 121 2.25 3.77 21.62
CA LYS A 121 2.62 4.93 22.45
C LYS A 121 1.58 6.03 22.33
#